data_AF-A0AAV8WPD4-F1
#
_entry.id   AF-A0AAV8WPD4-F1
#
_cell.length_a   1.000
_cell.length_b   1.000
_cell.length_c   1.000
_cell.angle_alpha   90.00
_cell.angle_beta   90.00
_cell.angle_gamma   90.00
#
_symmetry.space_group_name_H-M   'P 1'
#
loop_
_entity.id
_entity.type
_entity.pdbx_description
1 polymer ?
#
loop_
_entity_poly.entity_id
_entity_poly.type
_entity_poly.pdbx_seq_one_letter_code
_entity_poly.pdbx_strand_id
1 'polypeptide(L)'
;MAYTFASAHCDLGLTLEDKGYLNSITYGDQVSEFHPWNVFLFICGLAPFYAGLVFFFLPESPKFLMTIGENEKALKVFQKVYGINTGKSPESFPIKKLVDETKLHDSKYGGYVTANRTMIQALKEGWQQITPLFYPPNLGNLILVCFIQFLTIQSLQMLRLWLPQIFQAIDDYKHNTNGTTAALCTMIDLLTPTHPTDECSVNMDNSHVYINSIIVAVISMGGYGLTGFVINILGKKKILSK
;
A
#
# COMPACT_ATOMS: atom_id res chain seq x y z
N MET A 1 -11.68 -12.57 2.73
CA MET A 1 -11.55 -13.92 2.14
C MET A 1 -11.91 -15.05 3.10
N ALA A 2 -11.81 -14.86 4.43
CA ALA A 2 -12.28 -15.86 5.42
C ALA A 2 -13.78 -15.76 5.77
N TYR A 3 -14.38 -14.56 5.71
CA TYR A 3 -15.75 -14.33 6.19
C TYR A 3 -16.87 -14.86 5.28
N THR A 4 -16.64 -14.90 3.96
CA THR A 4 -17.65 -15.38 2.99
C THR A 4 -17.79 -16.91 2.98
N PHE A 5 -16.71 -17.63 3.29
CA PHE A 5 -16.74 -19.10 3.34
C PHE A 5 -17.32 -19.65 4.63
N ALA A 6 -17.27 -18.90 5.74
CA ALA A 6 -17.93 -19.30 6.98
C ALA A 6 -19.46 -19.25 6.84
N SER A 7 -20.00 -18.23 6.15
CA SER A 7 -21.44 -18.06 5.96
C SER A 7 -22.08 -19.15 5.09
N ALA A 8 -21.41 -19.59 4.01
CA ALA A 8 -21.95 -20.62 3.11
C ALA A 8 -21.88 -22.04 3.70
N HIS A 9 -21.06 -22.25 4.73
CA HIS A 9 -20.93 -23.55 5.40
C HIS A 9 -22.16 -23.88 6.28
N CYS A 10 -22.86 -22.85 6.77
CA CYS A 10 -23.94 -22.98 7.74
C CYS A 10 -25.33 -23.21 7.11
N ASP A 11 -25.59 -22.81 5.86
CA ASP A 11 -26.95 -22.81 5.28
C ASP A 11 -27.42 -24.15 4.69
N LEU A 12 -26.52 -25.09 4.33
CA LEU A 12 -26.87 -26.20 3.41
C LEU A 12 -26.49 -27.62 3.86
N GLY A 13 -25.85 -27.81 5.02
CA GLY A 13 -25.57 -29.16 5.56
C GLY A 13 -24.80 -30.10 4.60
N LEU A 14 -23.87 -29.56 3.80
CA LEU A 14 -23.25 -30.27 2.67
C LEU A 14 -22.06 -31.16 3.08
N THR A 15 -22.03 -32.39 2.56
CA THR A 15 -20.89 -33.29 2.69
C THR A 15 -19.71 -32.85 1.79
N LEU A 16 -18.50 -33.37 2.03
CA LEU A 16 -17.30 -33.02 1.26
C LEU A 16 -17.41 -33.33 -0.24
N GLU A 17 -18.20 -34.33 -0.63
CA GLU A 17 -18.50 -34.64 -2.04
C GLU A 17 -19.50 -33.67 -2.65
N ASP A 18 -20.52 -33.25 -1.91
CA ASP A 18 -21.48 -32.23 -2.36
C ASP A 18 -20.79 -30.87 -2.58
N LYS A 19 -19.76 -30.55 -1.78
CA LYS A 19 -18.89 -29.38 -1.97
C LYS A 19 -18.07 -29.45 -3.27
N GLY A 20 -17.72 -30.65 -3.74
CA GLY A 20 -17.03 -30.87 -5.00
C GLY A 20 -17.95 -30.66 -6.21
N TYR A 21 -19.17 -31.19 -6.13
CA TYR A 21 -20.19 -31.08 -7.19
C TYR A 21 -20.83 -29.69 -7.28
N LEU A 22 -21.09 -29.03 -6.15
CA LEU A 22 -21.57 -27.64 -6.18
C LEU A 22 -20.50 -26.72 -6.74
N ASN A 23 -19.23 -26.84 -6.34
CA ASN A 23 -18.18 -26.01 -6.94
C ASN A 23 -18.09 -26.21 -8.47
N SER A 24 -18.24 -27.42 -8.99
CA SER A 24 -18.20 -27.65 -10.45
C SER A 24 -19.41 -27.10 -11.20
N ILE A 25 -20.61 -27.14 -10.61
CA ILE A 25 -21.84 -26.57 -11.19
C ILE A 25 -21.85 -25.04 -11.05
N THR A 26 -21.39 -24.50 -9.92
CA THR A 26 -21.32 -23.05 -9.70
C THR A 26 -20.30 -22.40 -10.65
N TYR A 27 -19.20 -23.07 -11.01
CA TYR A 27 -18.26 -22.57 -12.03
C TYR A 27 -18.92 -22.33 -13.41
N GLY A 28 -20.04 -23.01 -13.72
CA GLY A 28 -20.83 -22.78 -14.93
C GLY A 28 -21.79 -21.59 -14.86
N ASP A 29 -22.29 -21.26 -13.66
CA ASP A 29 -23.27 -20.17 -13.41
C ASP A 29 -22.65 -18.90 -12.76
N GLN A 30 -21.37 -18.92 -12.36
CA GLN A 30 -20.64 -17.83 -11.68
C GLN A 30 -20.44 -16.54 -12.51
N VAL A 31 -21.00 -16.45 -13.72
CA VAL A 31 -21.07 -15.16 -14.42
C VAL A 31 -22.14 -14.23 -13.79
N SER A 32 -22.98 -14.73 -12.87
CA SER A 32 -24.23 -14.03 -12.49
C SER A 32 -24.52 -13.79 -10.99
N GLU A 33 -23.58 -13.97 -10.05
CA GLU A 33 -23.81 -13.58 -8.63
C GLU A 33 -22.88 -12.46 -8.16
N PHE A 34 -23.42 -11.24 -8.17
CA PHE A 34 -22.70 -10.03 -7.79
C PHE A 34 -22.72 -9.84 -6.27
N HIS A 35 -21.61 -10.17 -5.61
CA HIS A 35 -21.48 -10.06 -4.16
C HIS A 35 -21.00 -8.65 -3.73
N PRO A 36 -21.37 -8.15 -2.53
CA PRO A 36 -20.92 -6.84 -2.03
C PRO A 36 -19.40 -6.65 -2.01
N TRP A 37 -18.63 -7.72 -1.81
CA TRP A 37 -17.16 -7.66 -1.84
C TRP A 37 -16.61 -7.38 -3.26
N ASN A 38 -17.35 -7.74 -4.32
CA ASN A 38 -16.99 -7.39 -5.70
C ASN A 38 -17.05 -5.88 -5.91
N VAL A 39 -18.09 -5.22 -5.39
CA VAL A 39 -18.22 -3.75 -5.42
C VAL A 39 -17.06 -3.09 -4.68
N PHE A 40 -16.73 -3.61 -3.50
CA PHE A 40 -15.61 -3.09 -2.72
C PHE A 40 -14.28 -3.19 -3.49
N LEU A 41 -13.97 -4.36 -4.07
CA LEU A 41 -12.76 -4.53 -4.88
C LEU A 41 -12.75 -3.63 -6.11
N PHE A 42 -13.90 -3.49 -6.78
CA PHE A 42 -14.05 -2.59 -7.91
C PHE A 42 -13.73 -1.14 -7.52
N ILE A 43 -14.33 -0.62 -6.44
CA ILE A 43 -14.07 0.73 -5.93
C ILE A 43 -12.60 0.90 -5.54
N CYS A 44 -12.00 -0.08 -4.85
CA CYS A 44 -10.58 -0.07 -4.50
C CYS A 44 -9.67 -0.06 -5.74
N GLY A 45 -10.10 -0.66 -6.85
CA GLY A 45 -9.39 -0.66 -8.13
C GLY A 45 -9.48 0.65 -8.90
N LEU A 46 -10.51 1.48 -8.66
CA LEU A 46 -10.67 2.76 -9.36
C LEU A 46 -9.54 3.75 -9.04
N ALA A 47 -9.06 3.79 -7.80
CA ALA A 47 -7.99 4.69 -7.39
C ALA A 47 -6.65 4.42 -8.12
N PRO A 48 -6.08 3.19 -8.12
CA PRO A 48 -4.86 2.90 -8.87
C PRO A 48 -5.08 2.95 -10.39
N PHE A 49 -6.28 2.62 -10.88
CA PHE A 49 -6.60 2.80 -12.30
C PHE A 49 -6.53 4.26 -12.72
N TYR A 50 -7.19 5.15 -11.98
CA TYR A 50 -7.12 6.59 -12.21
C TYR A 50 -5.69 7.13 -12.08
N ALA A 51 -4.95 6.70 -11.05
CA ALA A 51 -3.54 7.06 -10.92
C ALA A 51 -2.73 6.64 -12.15
N GLY A 52 -2.92 5.40 -12.63
CA GLY A 52 -2.30 4.88 -13.85
C GLY A 52 -2.64 5.73 -15.08
N LEU A 53 -3.91 6.14 -15.25
CA LEU A 53 -4.32 7.04 -16.32
C LEU A 53 -3.58 8.38 -16.25
N VAL A 54 -3.46 8.98 -15.06
CA VAL A 54 -2.71 10.24 -14.87
C VAL A 54 -1.22 10.06 -15.19
N PHE A 55 -0.61 8.93 -14.82
CA PHE A 55 0.80 8.64 -15.10
C PHE A 55 1.13 8.65 -16.60
N PHE A 56 0.21 8.25 -17.49
CA PHE A 56 0.43 8.33 -18.93
C PHE A 56 0.58 9.77 -19.46
N PHE A 57 0.02 10.76 -18.77
CA PHE A 57 0.12 12.17 -19.17
C PHE A 57 1.29 12.92 -18.50
N LEU A 58 1.91 12.32 -17.49
CA LEU A 58 3.06 12.91 -16.82
C LEU A 58 4.29 12.83 -17.74
N PRO A 59 5.03 13.94 -17.90
CA PRO A 59 6.29 13.89 -18.62
C PRO A 59 7.30 13.04 -17.85
N GLU A 60 8.26 12.49 -18.58
CA GLU A 60 9.40 11.79 -17.99
C GLU A 60 10.13 12.68 -16.98
N SER A 61 10.70 12.08 -15.92
CA SER A 61 11.35 12.83 -14.86
C SER A 61 12.53 13.65 -15.42
N PRO A 62 12.60 14.98 -15.20
CA PRO A 62 13.74 15.79 -15.65
C PRO A 62 15.08 15.25 -15.14
N LYS A 63 15.10 14.72 -13.91
CA LYS A 63 16.31 14.14 -13.32
C LYS A 63 16.78 12.91 -14.08
N PHE A 64 15.87 12.04 -14.50
CA PHE A 64 16.20 10.88 -15.32
C PHE A 64 16.78 11.30 -16.68
N LEU A 65 16.13 12.26 -17.35
CA LEU A 65 16.59 12.81 -18.64
C LEU A 65 17.99 13.44 -18.54
N MET A 66 18.30 14.13 -17.44
CA MET A 66 19.64 14.67 -17.19
C MET A 66 20.69 13.56 -16.99
N THR A 67 20.35 12.50 -16.26
CA THR A 67 21.26 11.38 -15.98
C THR A 67 21.61 10.58 -17.23
N ILE A 68 20.72 10.48 -18.21
CA ILE A 68 21.02 9.86 -19.52
C ILE A 68 21.69 10.81 -20.52
N GLY A 69 21.89 12.09 -20.17
CA GLY A 69 22.52 13.10 -21.03
C GLY A 69 21.56 13.85 -21.96
N GLU A 70 20.24 13.57 -21.93
CA GLU A 70 19.23 14.27 -22.73
C GLU A 70 18.80 15.61 -22.11
N ASN A 71 19.78 16.47 -21.82
CA ASN A 71 19.58 17.75 -21.13
C ASN A 71 18.63 18.71 -21.85
N GLU A 72 18.56 18.67 -23.18
CA GLU A 72 17.62 19.50 -23.94
C GLU A 72 16.16 19.12 -23.68
N LYS A 73 15.86 17.82 -23.61
CA LYS A 73 14.51 17.33 -23.26
C LYS A 73 14.21 17.63 -21.79
N ALA A 74 15.17 17.42 -20.89
CA ALA A 74 15.02 17.77 -19.48
C ALA A 74 14.67 19.26 -19.29
N LEU A 75 15.31 20.16 -20.05
CA LEU A 75 15.05 21.59 -20.02
C LEU A 75 13.61 21.91 -20.46
N LYS A 76 13.11 21.26 -21.51
CA LYS A 76 11.70 21.41 -21.95
C LYS A 76 10.72 20.97 -20.87
N VAL A 77 11.01 19.88 -20.14
CA VAL A 77 10.17 19.44 -19.02
C VAL A 77 10.20 20.47 -17.88
N PHE A 78 11.35 21.02 -17.52
CA PHE A 78 11.43 22.11 -16.52
C PHE A 78 10.64 23.35 -16.94
N GLN A 79 10.73 23.76 -18.20
CA GLN A 79 9.96 24.87 -18.75
C GLN A 79 8.44 24.62 -18.67
N LYS A 80 7.99 23.41 -19.02
CA LYS A 80 6.59 22.99 -18.90
C LYS A 80 6.10 23.04 -17.45
N VAL A 81 6.86 22.45 -16.52
CA VAL A 81 6.54 22.45 -15.09
C VAL A 81 6.52 23.87 -14.52
N TYR A 82 7.46 24.72 -14.92
CA TYR A 82 7.49 26.13 -14.55
C TYR A 82 6.25 26.88 -15.03
N GLY A 83 5.86 26.69 -16.29
CA GLY A 83 4.66 27.32 -16.84
C GLY A 83 3.39 26.89 -16.12
N ILE A 84 3.26 25.61 -15.79
CA ILE A 84 2.13 25.07 -15.00
C ILE A 84 2.10 25.68 -13.60
N ASN A 85 3.24 25.72 -12.90
CA ASN A 85 3.30 26.17 -11.51
C ASN A 85 3.15 27.68 -11.34
N THR A 86 3.62 28.47 -12.31
CA THR A 86 3.67 29.94 -12.20
C THR A 86 2.65 30.66 -13.07
N GLY A 87 2.04 29.97 -14.05
CA GLY A 87 1.17 30.57 -15.06
C GLY A 87 1.90 31.44 -16.10
N LYS A 88 3.24 31.54 -16.03
CA LYS A 88 4.05 32.33 -16.98
C LYS A 88 4.43 31.51 -18.21
N SER A 89 4.86 32.18 -19.27
CA SER A 89 5.34 31.50 -20.49
C SER A 89 6.50 30.54 -20.15
N PRO A 90 6.49 29.29 -20.67
CA PRO A 90 7.61 28.36 -20.51
C PRO A 90 8.97 28.94 -20.96
N GLU A 91 8.95 29.86 -21.92
CA GLU A 91 10.16 30.51 -22.45
C GLU A 91 10.78 31.50 -21.46
N SER A 92 10.00 32.04 -20.51
CA SER A 92 10.51 32.93 -19.46
C SER A 92 11.22 32.17 -18.34
N PHE A 93 11.40 30.85 -18.47
CA PHE A 93 12.14 30.05 -17.52
C PHE A 93 13.60 30.55 -17.41
N PRO A 94 14.10 30.86 -16.20
CA PRO A 94 15.38 31.56 -16.01
C PRO A 94 16.61 30.73 -16.34
N ILE A 95 16.53 29.40 -16.22
CA ILE A 95 17.65 28.50 -16.49
C ILE A 95 17.63 28.11 -17.97
N LYS A 96 18.75 28.30 -18.68
CA LYS A 96 18.86 28.03 -20.13
C LYS A 96 19.77 26.86 -20.49
N LYS A 97 20.66 26.45 -19.60
CA LYS A 97 21.54 25.29 -19.78
C LYS A 97 21.59 24.50 -18.49
N LEU A 98 21.50 23.17 -18.63
CA LEU A 98 21.63 22.22 -17.54
C LEU A 98 23.06 21.67 -17.51
N VAL A 99 23.48 21.25 -16.32
CA VAL A 99 24.78 20.61 -16.12
C VAL A 99 24.77 19.22 -16.76
N ASP A 100 25.85 18.87 -17.44
CA ASP A 100 26.02 17.56 -18.07
C ASP A 100 26.57 16.54 -17.06
N GLU A 101 25.67 15.81 -16.42
CA GLU A 101 26.00 14.81 -15.39
C GLU A 101 26.86 13.66 -15.94
N THR A 102 26.76 13.37 -17.25
CA THR A 102 27.53 12.30 -17.89
C THR A 102 29.03 12.58 -17.92
N LYS A 103 29.41 13.86 -17.94
CA LYS A 103 30.82 14.31 -17.97
C LYS A 103 31.43 14.49 -16.58
N LEU A 104 30.60 14.51 -15.54
CA LEU A 104 31.00 14.71 -14.15
C LEU A 104 31.17 13.40 -13.38
N HIS A 105 30.62 12.30 -13.91
CA HIS A 105 30.61 11.00 -13.23
C HIS A 105 31.94 10.25 -13.39
N ASP A 106 32.96 10.72 -12.67
CA ASP A 106 34.22 9.99 -12.40
C ASP A 106 34.13 9.15 -11.11
N SER A 107 32.91 8.73 -10.72
CA SER A 107 32.70 8.05 -9.45
C SER A 107 33.16 6.59 -9.52
N LYS A 108 34.23 6.26 -8.79
CA LYS A 108 34.74 4.89 -8.56
C LYS A 108 33.68 3.87 -8.08
N TYR A 109 32.52 4.35 -7.59
CA TYR A 109 31.47 3.54 -6.96
C TYR A 109 30.04 3.90 -7.43
N GLY A 110 29.83 4.18 -8.72
CA GLY A 110 28.49 4.41 -9.30
C GLY A 110 28.37 3.88 -10.73
N GLY A 111 27.24 3.24 -11.06
CA GLY A 111 26.95 2.77 -12.42
C GLY A 111 26.52 3.91 -13.35
N TYR A 112 26.92 3.85 -14.63
CA TYR A 112 26.49 4.78 -15.67
C TYR A 112 25.10 4.38 -16.22
N VAL A 113 24.29 5.37 -16.64
CA VAL A 113 23.02 5.12 -17.35
C VAL A 113 23.18 5.56 -18.79
N THR A 114 23.01 4.64 -19.73
CA THR A 114 23.13 4.95 -21.16
C THR A 114 21.77 5.26 -21.78
N ALA A 115 21.66 6.30 -22.60
CA ALA A 115 20.39 6.69 -23.25
C ALA A 115 19.85 5.62 -24.22
N ASN A 116 20.72 5.07 -25.07
CA ASN A 116 20.40 4.01 -26.03
C ASN A 116 20.88 2.66 -25.50
N ARG A 117 20.05 2.00 -24.70
CA ARG A 117 20.37 0.72 -24.06
C ARG A 117 19.35 -0.35 -24.35
N THR A 118 19.81 -1.60 -24.39
CA THR A 118 18.91 -2.77 -24.42
C THR A 118 18.30 -3.01 -23.03
N MET A 119 17.22 -3.78 -22.93
CA MET A 119 16.57 -4.10 -21.65
C MET A 119 17.56 -4.78 -20.67
N ILE A 120 18.40 -5.67 -21.16
CA ILE A 120 19.43 -6.36 -20.36
C ILE A 120 20.46 -5.36 -19.83
N GLN A 121 20.88 -4.41 -20.69
CA GLN A 121 21.81 -3.36 -20.28
C GLN A 121 21.17 -2.44 -19.25
N ALA A 122 19.89 -2.08 -19.39
CA ALA A 122 19.16 -1.30 -18.40
C ALA A 122 19.12 -1.97 -17.03
N LEU A 123 18.86 -3.28 -17.00
CA LEU A 123 18.89 -4.06 -15.76
C LEU A 123 20.28 -4.12 -15.15
N LYS A 124 21.32 -4.31 -15.97
CA LYS A 124 22.72 -4.35 -15.51
C LYS A 124 23.16 -3.01 -14.91
N GLU A 125 22.87 -1.91 -15.60
CA GLU A 125 23.16 -0.55 -15.13
C GLU A 125 22.40 -0.24 -13.85
N GLY A 126 21.11 -0.60 -13.77
CA GLY A 126 20.30 -0.47 -12.56
C GLY A 126 20.88 -1.27 -11.40
N TRP A 127 21.30 -2.51 -11.65
CA TRP A 127 21.94 -3.34 -10.64
C TRP A 127 23.25 -2.72 -10.13
N GLN A 128 24.08 -2.18 -11.02
CA GLN A 128 25.32 -1.50 -10.67
C GLN A 128 25.09 -0.26 -9.80
N GLN A 129 23.93 0.40 -9.90
CA GLN A 129 23.59 1.55 -9.04
C GLN A 129 23.13 1.15 -7.64
N ILE A 130 22.46 0.00 -7.52
CA ILE A 130 22.03 -0.53 -6.22
C ILE A 130 23.22 -1.17 -5.48
N THR A 131 24.15 -1.76 -6.24
CA THR A 131 25.33 -2.47 -5.75
C THR A 131 26.07 -1.72 -4.62
N PRO A 132 26.44 -0.43 -4.74
CA PRO A 132 27.10 0.35 -3.69
C PRO A 132 26.41 0.39 -2.31
N LEU A 133 25.08 0.21 -2.24
CA LEU A 133 24.36 0.18 -0.97
C LEU A 133 24.73 -1.06 -0.13
N PHE A 134 25.14 -2.14 -0.80
CA PHE A 134 25.53 -3.39 -0.16
C PHE A 134 27.00 -3.46 0.26
N TYR A 135 27.80 -2.41 -0.02
CA TYR A 135 29.20 -2.34 0.38
C TYR A 135 29.38 -1.44 1.61
N PRO A 136 30.42 -1.68 2.43
CA PRO A 136 30.77 -0.79 3.53
C PRO A 136 31.04 0.63 3.01
N PRO A 137 30.67 1.69 3.76
CA PRO A 137 30.16 1.68 5.13
C PRO A 137 28.63 1.54 5.27
N ASN A 138 27.87 1.43 4.18
CA ASN A 138 26.41 1.59 4.20
C ASN A 138 25.64 0.31 4.54
N LEU A 139 26.23 -0.87 4.35
CA LEU A 139 25.54 -2.15 4.54
C LEU A 139 24.91 -2.31 5.94
N GLY A 140 25.60 -1.89 7.00
CA GLY A 140 25.07 -1.97 8.37
C GLY A 140 23.85 -1.08 8.57
N ASN A 141 23.88 0.15 8.04
CA ASN A 141 22.75 1.07 8.07
C ASN A 141 21.57 0.53 7.24
N LEU A 142 21.85 -0.08 6.08
CA LEU A 142 20.83 -0.71 5.25
C LEU A 142 20.12 -1.85 5.99
N ILE A 143 20.87 -2.77 6.60
CA ILE A 143 20.31 -3.88 7.37
C ILE A 143 19.45 -3.34 8.52
N LEU A 144 19.94 -2.33 9.24
CA LEU A 144 19.20 -1.70 10.34
C LEU A 144 17.88 -1.08 9.86
N VAL A 145 17.91 -0.30 8.78
CA VAL A 145 16.71 0.33 8.20
C VAL A 145 15.72 -0.73 7.70
N CYS A 146 16.19 -1.75 6.99
CA CYS A 146 15.35 -2.84 6.52
C CYS A 146 14.69 -3.60 7.68
N PHE A 147 15.42 -3.87 8.75
CA PHE A 147 14.89 -4.55 9.93
C PHE A 147 13.82 -3.72 10.64
N ILE A 148 14.08 -2.43 10.87
CA ILE A 148 13.10 -1.50 11.46
C ILE A 148 11.84 -1.41 10.59
N GLN A 149 12.01 -1.29 9.27
CA GLN A 149 10.90 -1.22 8.33
C GLN A 149 10.08 -2.51 8.34
N PHE A 150 10.73 -3.66 8.38
CA PHE A 150 10.06 -4.96 8.48
C PHE A 150 9.20 -5.05 9.73
N LEU A 151 9.75 -4.75 10.91
CA LEU A 151 9.00 -4.80 12.17
C LEU A 151 7.82 -3.82 12.18
N THR A 152 8.01 -2.63 11.63
CA THR A 152 6.97 -1.60 11.55
C THR A 152 5.85 -2.01 10.60
N ILE A 153 6.17 -2.51 9.40
CA ILE A 153 5.14 -2.99 8.47
C ILE A 153 4.43 -4.21 9.06
N GLN A 154 5.17 -5.18 9.59
CA GLN A 154 4.60 -6.42 10.14
C GLN A 154 3.61 -6.12 11.27
N SER A 155 4.00 -5.27 12.22
CA SER A 155 3.13 -4.88 13.34
C SER A 155 1.87 -4.17 12.87
N LEU A 156 1.98 -3.21 11.94
CA LEU A 156 0.83 -2.49 11.41
C LEU A 156 -0.13 -3.40 10.62
N GLN A 157 0.39 -4.28 9.76
CA GLN A 157 -0.45 -5.18 8.97
C GLN A 157 -1.09 -6.28 9.84
N MET A 158 -0.39 -6.77 10.86
CA MET A 158 -0.94 -7.73 11.83
C MET A 158 -2.13 -7.13 12.58
N LEU A 159 -1.96 -5.93 13.16
CA LEU A 159 -3.05 -5.26 13.87
C LEU A 159 -4.24 -5.00 12.95
N ARG A 160 -4.00 -4.55 11.72
CA ARG A 160 -5.06 -4.28 10.74
C ARG A 160 -5.89 -5.51 10.39
N LEU A 161 -5.26 -6.68 10.28
CA LEU A 161 -5.96 -7.93 9.96
C LEU A 161 -6.82 -8.42 11.14
N TRP A 162 -6.33 -8.26 12.36
CA TRP A 162 -6.97 -8.75 13.58
C TRP A 162 -8.03 -7.79 14.16
N LEU A 163 -7.93 -6.49 13.87
CA LEU A 163 -8.82 -5.48 14.44
C LEU A 163 -10.32 -5.76 14.23
N PRO A 164 -10.79 -6.19 13.03
CA PRO A 164 -12.21 -6.50 12.84
C PRO A 164 -12.67 -7.68 13.69
N GLN A 165 -11.86 -8.73 13.81
CA GLN A 165 -12.18 -9.91 14.62
C GLN A 165 -12.24 -9.58 16.11
N ILE A 166 -11.32 -8.73 16.58
CA ILE A 166 -11.29 -8.27 17.97
C ILE A 166 -12.56 -7.45 18.29
N PHE A 167 -12.94 -6.53 17.40
CA PHE A 167 -14.16 -5.74 17.59
C PHE A 167 -15.41 -6.61 17.55
N GLN A 168 -15.47 -7.59 16.66
CA GLN A 168 -16.57 -8.54 16.61
C GLN A 168 -16.66 -9.35 17.92
N ALA A 169 -15.55 -9.90 18.41
CA ALA A 169 -15.55 -10.63 19.69
C ALA A 169 -16.02 -9.78 20.88
N ILE A 170 -15.65 -8.50 20.91
CA ILE A 170 -16.10 -7.56 21.94
C ILE A 170 -17.62 -7.30 21.82
N ASP A 171 -18.12 -7.15 20.60
CA ASP A 171 -19.52 -6.85 20.34
C ASP A 171 -20.42 -8.06 20.64
N ASP A 172 -20.03 -9.24 20.19
CA ASP A 172 -20.71 -10.51 20.48
C ASP A 172 -20.71 -10.82 21.98
N TYR A 173 -19.61 -10.54 22.70
CA TYR A 173 -19.57 -10.70 24.16
C TYR A 173 -20.60 -9.81 24.86
N LYS A 174 -20.67 -8.53 24.46
CA LYS A 174 -21.64 -7.57 25.02
C LYS A 174 -23.06 -7.97 24.70
N HIS A 175 -23.31 -8.43 23.48
CA HIS A 175 -24.62 -8.91 23.07
C HIS A 175 -25.09 -10.09 23.92
N ASN A 176 -24.23 -11.10 24.10
CA ASN A 176 -24.57 -12.32 24.83
C ASN A 176 -24.64 -12.14 26.35
N THR A 177 -23.97 -11.12 26.90
CA THR A 177 -23.86 -10.90 28.35
C THR A 177 -24.55 -9.61 28.82
N ASN A 178 -25.61 -9.20 28.13
CA ASN A 178 -26.45 -8.03 28.47
C ASN A 178 -25.62 -6.74 28.74
N GLY A 179 -24.60 -6.48 27.93
CA GLY A 179 -23.81 -5.25 27.95
C GLY A 179 -22.67 -5.21 28.98
N THR A 180 -22.39 -6.31 29.67
CA THR A 180 -21.24 -6.38 30.60
C THR A 180 -19.89 -6.42 29.86
N THR A 181 -18.83 -5.98 30.54
CA THR A 181 -17.46 -5.96 30.01
C THR A 181 -16.56 -6.90 30.80
N ALA A 182 -15.77 -7.71 30.09
CA ALA A 182 -14.73 -8.58 30.63
C ALA A 182 -13.34 -8.23 30.08
N ALA A 183 -12.32 -8.98 30.53
CA ALA A 183 -10.99 -8.92 29.94
C ALA A 183 -11.01 -9.41 28.49
N LEU A 184 -10.16 -8.84 27.64
CA LEU A 184 -10.11 -9.16 26.21
C LEU A 184 -9.88 -10.67 25.95
N CYS A 185 -9.06 -11.34 26.76
CA CYS A 185 -8.83 -12.78 26.61
C CYS A 185 -10.14 -13.57 26.73
N THR A 186 -10.99 -13.24 27.71
CA THR A 186 -12.30 -13.87 27.91
C THR A 186 -13.26 -13.60 26.75
N MET A 187 -13.16 -12.43 26.12
CA MET A 187 -13.97 -12.10 24.94
C MET A 187 -13.50 -12.88 23.71
N ILE A 188 -12.18 -13.03 23.53
CA ILE A 188 -11.60 -13.80 22.41
C ILE A 188 -11.89 -15.29 22.56
N ASP A 189 -11.96 -15.82 23.78
CA ASP A 189 -12.30 -17.23 24.01
C ASP A 189 -13.67 -17.62 23.43
N LEU A 190 -14.61 -16.66 23.28
CA LEU A 190 -15.89 -16.87 22.57
C LEU A 190 -15.74 -17.21 21.08
N LEU A 191 -14.63 -16.83 20.45
CA LEU A 191 -14.33 -17.21 19.06
C LEU A 191 -13.99 -18.71 18.92
N THR A 192 -13.73 -19.39 20.04
CA THR A 192 -13.45 -20.83 20.05
C THR A 192 -14.77 -21.59 20.16
N PRO A 193 -15.17 -22.35 19.13
CA PRO A 193 -16.43 -23.09 19.18
C PRO A 193 -16.37 -24.12 20.30
N THR A 194 -17.18 -23.94 21.34
CA THR A 194 -17.13 -24.78 22.53
C THR A 194 -17.90 -26.09 22.34
N HIS A 195 -18.86 -26.13 21.41
CA HIS A 195 -19.56 -27.34 20.94
C HIS A 195 -20.09 -27.13 19.51
N PRO A 196 -20.15 -28.16 18.64
CA PRO A 196 -20.88 -28.07 17.38
C PRO A 196 -22.37 -28.10 17.68
N THR A 197 -22.98 -26.93 17.93
CA THR A 197 -24.43 -26.78 17.93
C THR A 197 -24.89 -26.54 16.50
N ASP A 198 -25.97 -27.24 16.10
CA ASP A 198 -26.53 -27.25 14.75
C ASP A 198 -27.16 -25.91 14.31
N GLU A 199 -27.19 -24.89 15.18
CA GLU A 199 -27.70 -23.55 14.87
C GLU A 199 -26.56 -22.52 14.82
N CYS A 200 -26.29 -22.02 13.61
CA CYS A 200 -25.31 -20.99 13.32
C CYS A 200 -25.98 -19.62 13.40
N SER A 201 -26.04 -19.04 14.61
CA SER A 201 -26.56 -17.68 14.80
C SER A 201 -25.49 -16.65 14.41
N VAL A 202 -25.62 -16.05 13.23
CA VAL A 202 -24.75 -14.94 12.81
C VAL A 202 -25.34 -13.64 13.34
N ASN A 203 -24.60 -12.94 14.20
CA ASN A 203 -24.95 -11.58 14.60
C ASN A 203 -24.85 -10.66 13.37
N MET A 204 -25.98 -10.11 12.93
CA MET A 204 -26.05 -9.20 11.77
C MET A 204 -25.90 -7.73 12.18
N ASP A 205 -25.97 -7.39 13.48
CA ASP A 205 -25.83 -6.03 13.99
C ASP A 205 -24.36 -5.66 14.26
N ASN A 206 -23.53 -5.74 13.23
CA ASN A 206 -22.10 -5.38 13.33
C ASN A 206 -21.83 -3.89 13.06
N SER A 207 -22.86 -3.04 13.15
CA SER A 207 -22.78 -1.61 12.81
C SER A 207 -21.68 -0.89 13.60
N HIS A 208 -21.57 -1.20 14.89
CA HIS A 208 -20.53 -0.68 15.79
C HIS A 208 -19.11 -1.10 15.39
N VAL A 209 -18.93 -2.34 14.92
CA VAL A 209 -17.64 -2.86 14.45
C VAL A 209 -17.13 -2.07 13.24
N TYR A 210 -18.01 -1.78 12.28
CA TYR A 210 -17.67 -0.99 11.10
C TYR A 210 -17.37 0.48 11.45
N ILE A 211 -18.19 1.11 12.30
CA ILE A 211 -17.97 2.51 12.72
C ILE A 211 -16.62 2.64 13.45
N ASN A 212 -16.32 1.75 14.39
CA ASN A 212 -15.05 1.76 15.10
C ASN A 212 -13.86 1.55 14.16
N SER A 213 -14.00 0.66 13.17
CA SER A 213 -12.97 0.43 12.15
C SER A 213 -12.73 1.67 11.28
N ILE A 214 -13.79 2.40 10.91
CA ILE A 214 -13.70 3.67 10.16
C ILE A 214 -13.00 4.74 11.00
N ILE A 215 -13.34 4.87 12.28
CA ILE A 215 -12.70 5.83 13.20
C ILE A 215 -11.20 5.58 13.28
N VAL A 216 -10.77 4.33 13.47
CA VAL A 216 -9.34 3.97 13.52
C VAL A 216 -8.65 4.30 12.20
N ALA A 217 -9.29 4.06 11.05
CA ALA A 217 -8.74 4.39 9.75
C ALA A 217 -8.55 5.91 9.56
N VAL A 218 -9.55 6.72 9.93
CA VAL A 218 -9.50 8.19 9.84
C VAL A 218 -8.42 8.78 10.75
N ILE A 219 -8.34 8.30 12.00
CA ILE A 219 -7.29 8.74 12.94
C ILE A 219 -5.90 8.38 12.40
N SER A 220 -5.74 7.18 11.84
CA SER A 220 -4.47 6.74 11.24
C SER A 220 -4.05 7.62 10.06
N MET A 221 -4.99 7.99 9.18
CA MET A 221 -4.74 8.95 8.09
C MET A 221 -4.34 10.33 8.62
N GLY A 222 -5.03 10.83 9.65
CA GLY A 222 -4.68 12.08 10.32
C GLY A 222 -3.28 12.05 10.92
N GLY A 223 -2.88 10.93 11.52
CA GLY A 223 -1.54 10.70 12.06
C GLY A 223 -0.45 10.87 11.01
N TYR A 224 -0.59 10.25 9.83
CA TYR A 224 0.37 10.43 8.73
C TYR A 224 0.45 11.89 8.26
N GLY A 225 -0.69 12.58 8.18
CA GLY A 225 -0.74 14.01 7.85
C GLY A 225 -0.01 14.87 8.89
N LEU A 226 -0.24 14.60 10.18
CA LEU A 226 0.44 15.28 11.28
C LEU A 226 1.95 15.05 11.25
N THR A 227 2.41 13.81 11.01
CA THR A 227 3.84 13.51 10.86
C THR A 227 4.45 14.33 9.72
N GLY A 228 3.80 14.40 8.56
CA GLY A 228 4.25 15.22 7.44
C GLY A 228 4.32 16.71 7.78
N PHE A 229 3.30 17.23 8.48
CA PHE A 229 3.25 18.61 8.94
C PHE A 229 4.38 18.95 9.92
N VAL A 230 4.61 18.09 10.92
CA VAL A 230 5.69 18.24 11.91
C VAL A 230 7.06 18.24 11.23
N ILE A 231 7.29 17.34 10.28
CA ILE A 231 8.55 17.29 9.50
C ILE A 231 8.76 18.59 8.71
N ASN A 232 7.70 19.15 8.14
CA ASN A 232 7.78 20.41 7.40
C ASN A 232 8.10 21.60 8.32
N ILE A 233 7.53 21.65 9.53
CA ILE A 233 7.83 22.72 10.51
C ILE A 233 9.27 22.62 11.02
N LEU A 234 9.70 21.42 11.44
CA LEU A 234 11.03 21.22 12.04
C LEU A 234 12.16 21.42 11.01
N GLY A 235 11.84 21.24 9.72
CA GLY A 235 12.76 21.41 8.62
C GLY A 235 13.61 20.15 8.42
N LYS A 236 13.52 19.58 7.21
CA LYS A 236 14.19 18.33 6.82
C LYS A 236 15.69 18.31 7.13
N LYS A 237 16.36 19.46 6.97
CA LYS A 237 17.80 19.59 7.22
C LYS A 237 18.17 19.45 8.70
N LYS A 238 17.34 19.90 9.64
CA LYS A 238 17.62 19.75 11.08
C LYS A 238 17.40 18.32 11.57
N ILE A 239 16.50 17.58 10.92
CA ILE A 239 16.23 16.17 11.24
C ILE A 239 17.32 15.26 10.66
N LEU A 240 17.84 15.60 9.48
CA LEU A 240 18.83 14.79 8.75
C LEU A 240 20.29 15.22 9.00
N SER A 241 20.52 16.40 9.57
CA SER A 241 21.85 16.78 10.06
C SER A 241 22.13 16.01 11.34
N LYS A 242 23.14 15.15 11.30
CA LYS A 242 23.90 14.81 12.50
C LYS A 242 24.57 16.07 13.06
#